data_AF-A0AAR5P006-F1
#
_entry.id   AF-A0AAR5P006-F1
#
_cell.length_a   1.000
_cell.length_b   1.000
_cell.length_c   1.000
_cell.angle_alpha   90.00
_cell.angle_beta   90.00
_cell.angle_gamma   90.00
#
_symmetry.space_group_name_H-M   'P 1'
#
loop_
_entity.id
_entity.type
_entity.pdbx_description
1 polymer ?
#
loop_
_entity_poly.entity_id
_entity_poly.type
_entity_poly.pdbx_seq_one_letter_code
_entity_poly.pdbx_strand_id
1 'polypeptide(L)'
;MLIALFYDVYLLKFGYLSLSMKVVPRNDSDWIFREPTIDVFNEVYQYSIQPDHSSRSQRKVFDGDFHMEFCDTLKQLVQAYFRDFRFELLDQPWKAFTSSWSTETLARNLGINSSFVVKDHCYVLVRLSRFRDGWKLQRTPRSENVVGPVQDEIDNIKLGDVSSVLMFIKKFGSHYIHSYVTGNSLYQVFVFNKTRYYQVKDVLKNQGISRVSETKLNEYFSPWYAEHMGVIKVASGNKTVENWATSKLRHNYFIFTYPTLLKSKGDPRLLSKLNSLLKKEAILGMEMRSLGAVIKEPSKKKWFEEVLDNFLKLWDSNL
;
A
#
# COMPACT_ATOMS: atom_id res chain seq x y z
N MET A 1 12.21 17.36 4.56
CA MET A 1 11.93 15.91 4.60
C MET A 1 11.33 15.44 3.29
N LEU A 2 12.21 15.20 2.33
CA LEU A 2 11.97 14.56 1.06
C LEU A 2 12.87 13.32 1.01
N ILE A 3 12.25 12.22 1.40
CA ILE A 3 12.89 11.00 1.90
C ILE A 3 13.58 10.25 0.74
N ALA A 4 14.89 10.11 0.83
CA ALA A 4 15.68 9.01 0.25
C ALA A 4 15.66 7.80 1.19
N LEU A 5 15.73 6.60 0.59
CA LEU A 5 15.66 5.33 1.29
C LEU A 5 17.07 4.80 1.59
N PHE A 6 17.39 4.57 2.85
CA PHE A 6 18.61 3.83 3.22
C PHE A 6 18.56 2.39 2.70
N TYR A 7 19.70 1.89 2.24
CA TYR A 7 19.95 0.49 1.89
C TYR A 7 21.21 0.01 2.62
N ASP A 8 21.10 -0.67 3.77
CA ASP A 8 22.26 -1.35 4.34
C ASP A 8 22.03 -2.83 4.74
N VAL A 9 22.60 -3.66 3.86
CA VAL A 9 22.95 -5.07 3.88
C VAL A 9 23.01 -5.75 5.25
N TYR A 10 22.25 -6.84 5.40
CA TYR A 10 22.87 -8.16 5.62
C TYR A 10 22.38 -9.15 4.56
N LEU A 11 23.28 -10.05 4.13
CA LEU A 11 23.12 -10.83 2.90
C LEU A 11 22.21 -12.05 3.05
N LEU A 12 21.12 -12.08 2.27
CA LEU A 12 20.64 -13.32 1.64
C LEU A 12 19.95 -13.02 0.30
N LYS A 13 20.81 -12.77 -0.72
CA LYS A 13 20.53 -12.67 -2.17
C LYS A 13 19.52 -11.62 -2.64
N PHE A 14 20.06 -10.62 -3.34
CA PHE A 14 19.40 -9.65 -4.23
C PHE A 14 18.22 -8.84 -3.66
N GLY A 15 18.54 -7.61 -3.25
CA GLY A 15 17.65 -6.45 -3.18
C GLY A 15 16.55 -6.47 -2.13
N TYR A 16 16.46 -5.38 -1.37
CA TYR A 16 15.30 -5.07 -0.52
C TYR A 16 15.05 -3.58 -0.63
N LEU A 17 13.85 -3.17 -1.07
CA LEU A 17 13.38 -1.80 -0.88
C LEU A 17 13.10 -1.62 0.62
N SER A 18 14.17 -1.28 1.35
CA SER A 18 14.31 -1.48 2.80
C SER A 18 13.65 -0.36 3.62
N LEU A 19 12.42 0.01 3.25
CA LEU A 19 11.59 0.96 4.00
C LEU A 19 10.38 0.24 4.63
N SER A 20 10.51 -0.14 5.90
CA SER A 20 9.39 -0.49 6.78
C SER A 20 8.51 0.73 7.05
N MET A 21 7.61 1.02 6.13
CA MET A 21 6.56 2.02 6.36
C MET A 21 5.32 1.41 7.04
N LYS A 22 4.52 2.23 7.73
CA LYS A 22 3.19 1.82 8.24
C LYS A 22 2.15 1.69 7.12
N VAL A 23 2.36 0.68 6.28
CA VAL A 23 1.43 0.11 5.27
C VAL A 23 1.05 -1.33 5.65
N VAL A 24 1.88 -1.95 6.50
CA VAL A 24 1.68 -3.26 7.07
C VAL A 24 1.31 -3.11 8.56
N PRO A 25 0.30 -3.83 9.07
CA PRO A 25 -0.06 -3.82 10.49
C PRO A 25 1.13 -4.17 11.41
N ARG A 26 1.61 -3.23 12.23
CA ARG A 26 2.60 -3.47 13.30
C ARG A 26 2.23 -2.70 14.58
N ASN A 27 2.69 -3.18 15.74
CA ASN A 27 2.09 -2.86 17.04
C ASN A 27 2.70 -1.66 17.80
N ASP A 28 3.44 -0.78 17.13
CA ASP A 28 4.27 0.27 17.77
C ASP A 28 3.77 1.68 17.42
N SER A 29 3.89 2.62 18.36
CA SER A 29 3.07 3.83 18.43
C SER A 29 3.40 4.93 17.41
N ASP A 30 4.58 5.55 17.44
CA ASP A 30 4.65 6.99 17.11
C ASP A 30 5.15 7.37 15.71
N TRP A 31 5.76 6.45 14.96
CA TRP A 31 6.37 6.78 13.65
C TRP A 31 5.73 6.11 12.43
N ILE A 32 5.90 6.75 11.26
CA ILE A 32 5.37 6.31 9.94
C ILE A 32 6.50 5.74 9.06
N PHE A 33 7.67 6.39 9.08
CA PHE A 33 8.96 5.95 8.53
C PHE A 33 9.99 5.91 9.69
N ARG A 34 10.90 4.92 9.72
CA ARG A 34 11.73 4.58 10.91
C ARG A 34 12.99 3.75 10.65
N GLU A 35 13.19 3.19 9.46
CA GLU A 35 14.54 3.27 8.91
C GLU A 35 14.91 4.76 8.77
N PRO A 36 16.18 5.13 8.98
CA PRO A 36 16.62 6.51 8.80
C PRO A 36 16.34 6.96 7.36
N THR A 37 15.96 8.23 7.21
CA THR A 37 15.63 8.84 5.92
C THR A 37 16.58 9.97 5.64
N ILE A 38 17.21 9.98 4.46
CA ILE A 38 18.08 11.08 4.04
C ILE A 38 17.23 12.14 3.34
N ASP A 39 17.46 13.42 3.62
CA ASP A 39 16.91 14.51 2.81
C ASP A 39 17.77 14.66 1.54
N VAL A 40 17.22 14.28 0.37
CA VAL A 40 17.92 14.40 -0.93
C VAL A 40 18.02 15.85 -1.39
N PHE A 41 17.05 16.67 -0.98
CA PHE A 41 16.78 17.98 -1.56
C PHE A 41 16.68 19.08 -0.52
N ASN A 42 17.21 20.25 -0.85
CA ASN A 42 16.99 21.51 -0.19
C ASN A 42 15.62 22.11 -0.56
N GLU A 43 15.10 22.97 0.33
CA GLU A 43 13.95 23.87 0.11
C GLU A 43 12.61 23.23 -0.34
N VAL A 44 12.54 21.90 -0.30
CA VAL A 44 11.39 20.98 -0.49
C VAL A 44 10.01 21.60 -0.34
N TYR A 45 9.77 22.29 0.79
CA TYR A 45 8.46 22.81 1.15
C TYR A 45 7.93 23.85 0.16
N GLN A 46 8.81 24.64 -0.48
CA GLN A 46 8.46 25.61 -1.53
C GLN A 46 7.85 24.95 -2.78
N TYR A 47 8.19 23.67 -3.02
CA TYR A 47 7.75 22.91 -4.20
C TYR A 47 6.68 21.87 -3.87
N SER A 48 6.18 21.88 -2.64
CA SER A 48 5.17 20.95 -2.18
C SER A 48 3.77 21.57 -2.14
N ILE A 49 2.80 20.79 -2.60
CA ILE A 49 1.37 21.05 -2.41
C ILE A 49 0.80 20.02 -1.43
N GLN A 50 -0.26 20.39 -0.72
CA GLN A 50 -1.11 19.47 0.03
C GLN A 50 -2.25 19.02 -0.92
N PRO A 51 -2.12 17.90 -1.66
CA PRO A 51 -3.13 17.47 -2.63
C PRO A 51 -4.50 17.23 -1.96
N ASP A 52 -5.56 17.70 -2.64
CA ASP A 52 -6.95 17.65 -2.15
C ASP A 52 -7.60 16.26 -2.30
N HIS A 53 -6.90 15.20 -1.86
CA HIS A 53 -7.39 13.80 -1.89
C HIS A 53 -8.70 13.63 -1.12
N SER A 54 -8.95 14.48 -0.13
CA SER A 54 -10.27 14.69 0.44
C SER A 54 -10.91 15.90 -0.26
N SER A 55 -12.04 15.70 -0.93
CA SER A 55 -12.91 16.83 -1.29
C SER A 55 -13.25 17.64 -0.04
N ARG A 56 -13.59 18.93 -0.20
CA ARG A 56 -14.05 19.77 0.92
C ARG A 56 -15.26 19.16 1.67
N SER A 57 -16.05 18.31 1.00
CA SER A 57 -17.08 17.47 1.62
C SER A 57 -16.46 16.40 2.52
N GLN A 58 -15.54 15.57 2.02
CA GLN A 58 -14.90 14.51 2.81
C GLN A 58 -14.06 15.01 3.99
N ARG A 59 -13.64 16.28 4.02
CA ARG A 59 -13.05 16.87 5.24
C ARG A 59 -14.07 17.05 6.38
N LYS A 60 -15.35 17.27 6.06
CA LYS A 60 -16.44 17.51 7.04
C LYS A 60 -17.30 16.29 7.34
N VAL A 61 -17.62 15.47 6.33
CA VAL A 61 -18.45 14.26 6.46
C VAL A 61 -17.66 13.05 6.01
N PHE A 62 -17.71 11.95 6.76
CA PHE A 62 -17.19 10.67 6.29
C PHE A 62 -18.35 9.83 5.76
N ASP A 63 -18.51 9.87 4.45
CA ASP A 63 -19.44 9.07 3.63
C ASP A 63 -19.03 7.59 3.57
N GLY A 64 -17.73 7.32 3.71
CA GLY A 64 -17.14 5.99 3.71
C GLY A 64 -16.63 5.63 2.33
N ASP A 65 -15.31 5.75 2.14
CA ASP A 65 -14.62 5.34 0.91
C ASP A 65 -14.52 3.80 0.87
N PHE A 66 -15.63 3.17 0.49
CA PHE A 66 -15.79 1.72 0.38
C PHE A 66 -15.35 1.20 -0.99
N HIS A 67 -14.23 0.50 -1.02
CA HIS A 67 -13.77 -0.25 -2.20
C HIS A 67 -14.05 -1.74 -2.00
N MET A 68 -14.49 -2.40 -3.07
CA MET A 68 -14.69 -3.85 -3.14
C MET A 68 -14.04 -4.35 -4.42
N GLU A 69 -12.93 -5.07 -4.28
CA GLU A 69 -12.06 -5.47 -5.39
C GLU A 69 -12.11 -6.99 -5.55
N PHE A 70 -12.52 -7.44 -6.73
CA PHE A 70 -12.66 -8.86 -7.10
C PHE A 70 -11.37 -9.36 -7.72
N CYS A 71 -10.71 -10.31 -7.04
CA CYS A 71 -9.38 -10.80 -7.36
C CYS A 71 -9.44 -12.30 -7.68
N ASP A 72 -9.23 -12.65 -8.95
CA ASP A 72 -9.32 -14.02 -9.47
C ASP A 72 -8.17 -14.91 -8.96
N THR A 73 -7.08 -14.30 -8.46
CA THR A 73 -5.88 -14.98 -7.94
C THR A 73 -5.26 -14.20 -6.76
N LEU A 74 -4.36 -14.85 -6.02
CA LEU A 74 -3.59 -14.21 -4.93
C LEU A 74 -2.76 -13.02 -5.43
N LYS A 75 -2.15 -13.11 -6.62
CA LYS A 75 -1.40 -12.01 -7.23
C LYS A 75 -2.29 -10.77 -7.45
N GLN A 76 -3.53 -10.97 -7.91
CA GLN A 76 -4.49 -9.87 -8.03
C GLN A 76 -4.92 -9.32 -6.66
N LEU A 77 -5.03 -10.15 -5.62
CA LEU A 77 -5.34 -9.68 -4.25
C LEU A 77 -4.22 -8.80 -3.68
N VAL A 78 -2.96 -9.20 -3.84
CA VAL A 78 -1.81 -8.42 -3.36
C VAL A 78 -1.65 -7.13 -4.18
N GLN A 79 -1.85 -7.20 -5.49
CA GLN A 79 -1.90 -6.01 -6.35
C GLN A 79 -3.05 -5.05 -5.97
N ALA A 80 -4.23 -5.56 -5.62
CA ALA A 80 -5.34 -4.76 -5.11
C ALA A 80 -5.03 -4.13 -3.74
N TYR A 81 -4.38 -4.88 -2.83
CA TYR A 81 -3.97 -4.36 -1.52
C TYR A 81 -3.05 -3.13 -1.64
N PHE A 82 -2.05 -3.22 -2.52
CA PHE A 82 -1.05 -2.16 -2.78
C PHE A 82 -1.38 -1.25 -3.98
N ARG A 83 -2.61 -1.25 -4.50
CA ARG A 83 -3.02 -0.54 -5.73
C ARG A 83 -2.59 0.93 -5.81
N ASP A 84 -2.62 1.61 -4.67
CA ASP A 84 -2.34 3.05 -4.56
C ASP A 84 -0.85 3.34 -4.23
N PHE A 85 0.02 2.33 -4.35
CA PHE A 85 1.49 2.42 -4.24
C PHE A 85 2.14 2.24 -5.62
N ARG A 86 3.02 3.18 -5.99
CA ARG A 86 3.69 3.24 -7.29
C ARG A 86 5.16 3.52 -7.11
N PHE A 87 5.97 2.78 -7.85
CA PHE A 87 7.42 2.95 -7.92
C PHE A 87 7.78 3.04 -9.39
N GLU A 88 8.60 4.03 -9.75
CA GLU A 88 9.17 4.14 -11.09
C GLU A 88 10.03 2.90 -11.42
N LEU A 89 10.11 2.51 -12.69
CA LEU A 89 10.85 1.32 -13.15
C LEU A 89 10.42 -0.04 -12.53
N LEU A 90 9.27 -0.13 -11.84
CA LEU A 90 8.71 -1.40 -11.33
C LEU A 90 7.31 -1.67 -11.88
N ASP A 91 7.19 -2.71 -12.71
CA ASP A 91 5.89 -3.20 -13.25
C ASP A 91 4.98 -3.78 -12.18
N GLN A 92 5.55 -4.27 -11.06
CA GLN A 92 4.82 -4.90 -9.96
C GLN A 92 5.17 -4.24 -8.61
N PRO A 93 4.74 -2.97 -8.35
CA PRO A 93 5.09 -2.22 -7.14
C PRO A 93 4.78 -2.92 -5.81
N TRP A 94 3.85 -3.88 -5.81
CA TRP A 94 3.49 -4.69 -4.65
C TRP A 94 4.57 -5.72 -4.26
N LYS A 95 5.40 -6.17 -5.21
CA LYS A 95 6.54 -7.06 -4.92
C LYS A 95 7.51 -6.39 -3.95
N ALA A 96 7.75 -5.08 -4.09
CA ALA A 96 8.64 -4.27 -3.24
C ALA A 96 8.43 -4.51 -1.74
N PHE A 97 7.18 -4.78 -1.35
CA PHE A 97 6.80 -5.03 0.04
C PHE A 97 6.74 -6.51 0.40
N THR A 98 6.40 -7.40 -0.55
CA THR A 98 5.93 -8.77 -0.26
C THR A 98 6.83 -9.89 -0.74
N SER A 99 7.84 -9.61 -1.57
CA SER A 99 8.72 -10.65 -2.15
C SER A 99 9.47 -11.50 -1.12
N SER A 100 9.69 -10.95 0.08
CA SER A 100 10.32 -11.62 1.22
C SER A 100 9.33 -12.23 2.23
N TRP A 101 8.03 -12.15 1.99
CA TRP A 101 7.02 -12.64 2.95
C TRP A 101 6.79 -14.13 2.79
N SER A 102 6.98 -14.88 3.89
CA SER A 102 6.45 -16.24 3.98
C SER A 102 4.93 -16.26 3.80
N THR A 103 4.39 -17.40 3.37
CA THR A 103 2.95 -17.66 3.21
C THR A 103 2.15 -17.27 4.46
N GLU A 104 2.70 -17.54 5.65
CA GLU A 104 2.11 -17.20 6.96
C GLU A 104 2.13 -15.70 7.21
N THR A 105 3.20 -15.02 6.81
CA THR A 105 3.32 -13.56 6.93
C THR A 105 2.32 -12.86 6.02
N LEU A 106 2.19 -13.31 4.77
CA LEU A 106 1.20 -12.80 3.82
C LEU A 106 -0.23 -13.07 4.31
N ALA A 107 -0.53 -14.29 4.77
CA ALA A 107 -1.83 -14.66 5.34
C ALA A 107 -2.20 -13.78 6.55
N ARG A 108 -1.29 -13.64 7.52
CA ARG A 108 -1.45 -12.78 8.72
C ARG A 108 -1.68 -11.31 8.37
N ASN A 109 -0.99 -10.80 7.35
CA ASN A 109 -1.13 -9.42 6.89
C ASN A 109 -2.47 -9.21 6.18
N LEU A 110 -2.93 -10.15 5.36
CA LEU A 110 -4.24 -10.14 4.70
C LEU A 110 -5.42 -10.46 5.63
N GLY A 111 -5.15 -11.04 6.81
CA GLY A 111 -6.16 -11.43 7.80
C GLY A 111 -6.81 -12.79 7.57
N ILE A 112 -6.18 -13.66 6.77
CA ILE A 112 -6.68 -15.01 6.41
C ILE A 112 -5.79 -16.13 6.96
N ASN A 113 -6.27 -17.38 6.96
CA ASN A 113 -5.43 -18.55 7.25
C ASN A 113 -4.51 -18.86 6.04
N SER A 114 -3.27 -19.29 6.30
CA SER A 114 -2.27 -19.65 5.26
C SER A 114 -2.72 -20.79 4.35
N SER A 115 -3.64 -21.65 4.80
CA SER A 115 -4.30 -22.67 3.97
C SER A 115 -4.99 -22.09 2.73
N PHE A 116 -5.41 -20.82 2.79
CA PHE A 116 -6.06 -20.09 1.70
C PHE A 116 -5.09 -19.23 0.87
N VAL A 117 -3.78 -19.31 1.12
CA VAL A 117 -2.75 -18.61 0.34
C VAL A 117 -2.04 -19.58 -0.62
N VAL A 118 -1.90 -20.85 -0.24
CA VAL A 118 -1.26 -21.90 -1.07
C VAL A 118 -2.19 -22.46 -2.16
N LYS A 119 -3.50 -22.36 -1.97
CA LYS A 119 -4.52 -22.99 -2.81
C LYS A 119 -5.12 -22.05 -3.86
N ASP A 120 -5.65 -22.65 -4.93
CA ASP A 120 -6.31 -21.99 -6.07
C ASP A 120 -7.73 -21.48 -5.71
N HIS A 121 -7.78 -20.47 -4.83
CA HIS A 121 -9.00 -19.73 -4.48
C HIS A 121 -9.07 -18.38 -5.20
N CYS A 122 -10.28 -17.82 -5.24
CA CYS A 122 -10.52 -16.42 -5.61
C CYS A 122 -10.88 -15.61 -4.36
N TYR A 123 -10.67 -14.30 -4.42
CA TYR A 123 -10.70 -13.41 -3.25
C TYR A 123 -11.51 -12.15 -3.55
N VAL A 124 -12.10 -11.57 -2.51
CA VAL A 124 -12.64 -10.21 -2.56
C VAL A 124 -12.02 -9.40 -1.42
N LEU A 125 -11.35 -8.31 -1.77
CA LEU A 125 -10.84 -7.33 -0.81
C LEU A 125 -11.90 -6.24 -0.61
N VAL A 126 -12.45 -6.14 0.60
CA VAL A 126 -13.27 -5.00 1.02
C VAL A 126 -12.38 -4.07 1.83
N ARG A 127 -12.31 -2.79 1.44
CA ARG A 127 -11.53 -1.74 2.12
C ARG A 127 -12.44 -0.55 2.44
N LEU A 128 -12.26 0.05 3.61
CA LEU A 128 -12.86 1.32 4.03
C LEU A 128 -11.74 2.28 4.43
N SER A 129 -11.44 3.26 3.58
CA SER A 129 -10.32 4.19 3.77
C SER A 129 -10.74 5.50 4.43
N ARG A 130 -9.91 6.02 5.34
CA ARG A 130 -10.02 7.41 5.83
C ARG A 130 -8.71 8.15 5.63
N PHE A 131 -8.60 8.84 4.49
CA PHE A 131 -7.53 9.79 4.22
C PHE A 131 -7.56 10.96 5.22
N ARG A 132 -6.38 11.50 5.55
CA ARG A 132 -6.19 12.61 6.49
C ARG A 132 -5.40 13.75 5.84
N ASP A 133 -4.12 13.53 5.60
CA ASP A 133 -3.24 14.45 4.90
C ASP A 133 -2.59 13.74 3.72
N GLY A 134 -2.44 14.45 2.60
CA GLY A 134 -1.54 14.07 1.52
C GLY A 134 -0.46 15.12 1.33
N TRP A 135 0.63 14.73 0.66
CA TRP A 135 1.74 15.61 0.31
C TRP A 135 2.25 15.22 -1.07
N LYS A 136 2.50 16.18 -1.96
CA LYS A 136 3.00 15.93 -3.31
C LYS A 136 3.90 17.06 -3.79
N LEU A 137 4.96 16.71 -4.51
CA LEU A 137 5.75 17.65 -5.28
C LEU A 137 4.98 18.16 -6.50
N GLN A 138 4.89 19.48 -6.63
CA GLN A 138 4.29 20.14 -7.79
C GLN A 138 5.14 19.95 -9.06
N ARG A 139 6.47 19.83 -8.89
CA ARG A 139 7.46 19.56 -9.94
C ARG A 139 8.57 18.68 -9.39
N THR A 140 9.22 17.88 -10.24
CA THR A 140 10.52 17.27 -9.90
C THR A 140 11.48 18.40 -9.49
N PRO A 141 12.15 18.32 -8.32
CA PRO A 141 13.11 19.34 -7.93
C PRO A 141 14.29 19.33 -8.91
N ARG A 142 14.83 20.51 -9.20
CA ARG A 142 16.01 20.60 -10.08
C ARG A 142 17.23 20.02 -9.39
N SER A 143 18.20 19.57 -10.17
CA SER A 143 19.53 19.17 -9.69
C SER A 143 20.25 20.26 -8.87
N GLU A 144 19.91 21.53 -9.11
CA GLU A 144 20.34 22.70 -8.33
C GLU A 144 19.91 22.62 -6.85
N ASN A 145 18.84 21.88 -6.56
CA ASN A 145 18.26 21.74 -5.22
C ASN A 145 18.77 20.48 -4.50
N VAL A 146 19.68 19.68 -5.09
CA VAL A 146 20.22 18.47 -4.46
C VAL A 146 21.17 18.86 -3.33
N VAL A 147 21.16 18.13 -2.21
CA VAL A 147 22.10 18.38 -1.10
C VAL A 147 23.53 18.02 -1.49
N GLY A 148 24.52 18.80 -1.04
CA GLY A 148 25.95 18.60 -1.39
C GLY A 148 26.42 17.14 -1.34
N PRO A 149 26.27 16.42 -0.21
CA PRO A 149 26.72 15.03 -0.09
C PRO A 149 26.10 14.02 -1.08
N VAL A 150 24.94 14.34 -1.66
CA VAL A 150 24.31 13.56 -2.73
C VAL A 150 24.85 13.98 -4.11
N GLN A 151 25.04 15.27 -4.33
CA GLN A 151 25.64 15.81 -5.56
C GLN A 151 27.09 15.32 -5.72
N ASP A 152 27.88 15.31 -4.64
CA ASP A 152 29.26 14.77 -4.61
C ASP A 152 29.30 13.30 -5.08
N GLU A 153 28.31 12.50 -4.68
CA GLU A 153 28.22 11.08 -5.06
C GLU A 153 27.66 10.88 -6.47
N ILE A 154 26.74 11.75 -6.95
CA ILE A 154 26.34 11.80 -8.36
C ILE A 154 27.57 12.10 -9.23
N ASP A 155 28.43 13.02 -8.80
CA ASP A 155 29.62 13.38 -9.55
C ASP A 155 30.65 12.22 -9.58
N ASN A 156 30.71 11.40 -8.52
CA ASN A 156 31.49 10.16 -8.48
C ASN A 156 30.93 8.98 -9.32
N ILE A 157 29.70 9.01 -9.83
CA ILE A 157 29.19 7.97 -10.75
C ILE A 157 30.02 7.99 -12.05
N LYS A 158 30.49 6.81 -12.48
CA LYS A 158 31.34 6.62 -13.66
C LYS A 158 30.60 5.84 -14.75
N LEU A 159 30.68 6.32 -15.98
CA LEU A 159 30.13 5.64 -17.16
C LEU A 159 30.81 4.28 -17.33
N GLY A 160 30.02 3.22 -17.59
CA GLY A 160 30.51 1.85 -17.71
C GLY A 160 30.79 1.13 -16.39
N ASP A 161 30.88 1.84 -15.26
CA ASP A 161 31.06 1.21 -13.93
C ASP A 161 29.72 1.04 -13.20
N VAL A 162 29.22 -0.19 -13.23
CA VAL A 162 28.01 -0.63 -12.52
C VAL A 162 28.17 -0.46 -11.00
N SER A 163 29.38 -0.65 -10.47
CA SER A 163 29.69 -0.56 -9.04
C SER A 163 29.48 0.86 -8.52
N SER A 164 29.86 1.88 -9.29
CA SER A 164 29.64 3.28 -8.91
C SER A 164 28.15 3.61 -8.71
N VAL A 165 27.28 3.12 -9.59
CA VAL A 165 25.82 3.28 -9.47
C VAL A 165 25.26 2.48 -8.28
N LEU A 166 25.72 1.25 -8.07
CA LEU A 166 25.27 0.43 -6.93
C LEU A 166 25.76 1.00 -5.58
N MET A 167 26.93 1.64 -5.51
CA MET A 167 27.39 2.35 -4.31
C MET A 167 26.54 3.60 -4.02
N PHE A 168 26.19 4.39 -5.04
CA PHE A 168 25.23 5.48 -4.89
C PHE A 168 23.88 4.97 -4.36
N ILE A 169 23.33 3.92 -4.99
CA ILE A 169 22.04 3.33 -4.59
C ILE A 169 22.10 2.75 -3.17
N LYS A 170 23.24 2.20 -2.74
CA LYS A 170 23.43 1.79 -1.35
C LYS A 170 23.38 2.99 -0.39
N LYS A 171 24.11 4.06 -0.70
CA LYS A 171 24.30 5.22 0.17
C LYS A 171 23.07 6.13 0.27
N PHE A 172 22.29 6.27 -0.81
CA PHE A 172 21.17 7.22 -0.91
C PHE A 172 19.85 6.62 -1.42
N GLY A 173 19.81 5.32 -1.69
CA GLY A 173 18.67 4.66 -2.31
C GLY A 173 18.60 4.87 -3.82
N SER A 174 17.64 4.20 -4.45
CA SER A 174 17.35 4.36 -5.88
C SER A 174 16.25 5.40 -6.16
N HIS A 175 15.43 5.72 -5.15
CA HIS A 175 14.21 6.49 -5.30
C HIS A 175 13.98 7.49 -4.17
N TYR A 176 13.25 8.56 -4.47
CA TYR A 176 12.72 9.53 -3.52
C TYR A 176 11.18 9.51 -3.48
N ILE A 177 10.57 9.91 -2.36
CA ILE A 177 9.11 10.05 -2.27
C ILE A 177 8.66 11.29 -3.06
N HIS A 178 7.98 11.10 -4.20
CA HIS A 178 7.39 12.19 -4.98
C HIS A 178 6.01 12.62 -4.44
N SER A 179 5.21 11.66 -3.94
CA SER A 179 4.00 11.96 -3.18
C SER A 179 3.64 10.84 -2.21
N TYR A 180 2.87 11.17 -1.17
CA TYR A 180 2.30 10.19 -0.25
C TYR A 180 0.95 10.67 0.31
N VAL A 181 0.10 9.72 0.69
CA VAL A 181 -1.18 9.97 1.34
C VAL A 181 -1.24 9.19 2.64
N THR A 182 -1.60 9.88 3.72
CA THR A 182 -1.71 9.33 5.08
C THR A 182 -3.15 9.25 5.54
N GLY A 183 -3.40 8.36 6.49
CA GLY A 183 -4.70 8.18 7.10
C GLY A 183 -4.73 6.89 7.92
N ASN A 184 -5.86 6.20 7.90
CA ASN A 184 -5.93 4.79 8.28
C ASN A 184 -7.11 4.14 7.53
N SER A 185 -7.08 2.82 7.37
CA SER A 185 -8.15 2.08 6.71
C SER A 185 -8.47 0.78 7.45
N LEU A 186 -9.73 0.37 7.38
CA LEU A 186 -10.12 -1.00 7.65
C LEU A 186 -10.09 -1.80 6.36
N TYR A 187 -9.72 -3.08 6.44
CA TYR A 187 -9.90 -4.02 5.34
C TYR A 187 -10.27 -5.42 5.83
N GLN A 188 -10.89 -6.19 4.96
CA GLN A 188 -11.26 -7.59 5.18
C GLN A 188 -11.19 -8.34 3.85
N VAL A 189 -10.58 -9.53 3.87
CA VAL A 189 -10.51 -10.42 2.71
C VAL A 189 -11.52 -11.55 2.88
N PHE A 190 -12.31 -11.79 1.84
CA PHE A 190 -13.25 -12.92 1.76
C PHE A 190 -12.72 -13.90 0.71
N VAL A 191 -12.67 -15.19 1.04
CA VAL A 191 -12.14 -16.24 0.17
C VAL A 191 -13.28 -17.11 -0.34
N PHE A 192 -13.21 -17.50 -1.61
CA PHE A 192 -14.23 -18.26 -2.32
C PHE A 192 -13.61 -19.31 -3.25
N ASN A 193 -14.32 -20.41 -3.50
CA ASN A 193 -14.09 -21.23 -4.69
C ASN A 193 -14.59 -20.49 -5.94
N LYS A 194 -14.02 -20.87 -7.09
CA LYS A 194 -14.31 -20.28 -8.40
C LYS A 194 -15.81 -20.22 -8.72
N THR A 195 -16.56 -21.30 -8.45
CA THR A 195 -18.00 -21.38 -8.77
C THR A 195 -18.80 -20.30 -8.04
N ARG A 196 -18.69 -20.21 -6.71
CA ARG A 196 -19.41 -19.20 -5.92
C ARG A 196 -18.88 -17.79 -6.19
N TYR A 197 -17.58 -17.66 -6.37
CA TYR A 197 -16.93 -16.40 -6.70
C TYR A 197 -17.48 -15.78 -8.00
N TYR A 198 -17.55 -16.55 -9.09
CA TYR A 198 -18.06 -16.05 -10.37
C TYR A 198 -19.56 -15.73 -10.31
N GLN A 199 -20.37 -16.48 -9.56
CA GLN A 199 -21.77 -16.14 -9.29
C GLN A 199 -21.91 -14.77 -8.60
N VAL A 200 -21.14 -14.52 -7.54
CA VAL A 200 -21.15 -13.24 -6.81
C VAL A 200 -20.59 -12.09 -7.66
N LYS A 201 -19.50 -12.34 -8.41
CA LYS A 201 -18.85 -11.36 -9.31
C LYS A 201 -19.78 -10.94 -10.44
N ASP A 202 -20.50 -11.87 -11.07
CA ASP A 202 -21.42 -11.58 -12.17
C ASP A 202 -22.63 -10.76 -11.69
N VAL A 203 -23.30 -11.18 -10.62
CA VAL A 203 -24.44 -10.42 -10.05
C VAL A 203 -24.03 -8.98 -9.71
N LEU A 204 -22.88 -8.79 -9.05
CA LEU A 204 -22.44 -7.46 -8.64
C LEU A 204 -21.91 -6.61 -9.80
N LYS A 205 -21.39 -7.22 -10.87
CA LYS A 205 -21.06 -6.55 -12.13
C LYS A 205 -22.32 -6.09 -12.88
N ASN A 206 -23.32 -6.95 -12.98
CA ASN A 206 -24.51 -6.72 -13.82
C ASN A 206 -25.55 -5.82 -13.13
N GLN A 207 -25.68 -5.89 -11.79
CA GLN A 207 -26.58 -5.03 -11.01
C GLN A 207 -25.89 -3.77 -10.47
N GLY A 208 -24.59 -3.84 -10.18
CA GLY A 208 -23.83 -2.78 -9.51
C GLY A 208 -23.97 -2.83 -7.99
N ILE A 209 -22.84 -2.70 -7.27
CA ILE A 209 -22.73 -2.80 -5.80
C ILE A 209 -23.66 -1.81 -5.06
N SER A 210 -24.02 -0.68 -5.67
CA SER A 210 -24.93 0.33 -5.11
C SER A 210 -26.42 -0.01 -5.25
N ARG A 211 -26.80 -0.96 -6.12
CA ARG A 211 -28.19 -1.40 -6.31
C ARG A 211 -28.52 -2.71 -5.58
N VAL A 212 -27.51 -3.52 -5.24
CA VAL A 212 -27.68 -4.71 -4.40
C VAL A 212 -27.94 -4.30 -2.94
N SER A 213 -29.02 -4.82 -2.36
CA SER A 213 -29.45 -4.51 -0.99
C SER A 213 -28.44 -4.94 0.07
N GLU A 214 -28.43 -4.28 1.24
CA GLU A 214 -27.55 -4.65 2.36
C GLU A 214 -27.72 -6.13 2.73
N THR A 215 -28.96 -6.64 2.77
CA THR A 215 -29.25 -8.04 3.09
C THR A 215 -28.62 -9.01 2.09
N LYS A 216 -28.85 -8.81 0.78
CA LYS A 216 -28.32 -9.71 -0.26
C LYS A 216 -26.79 -9.64 -0.35
N LEU A 217 -26.21 -8.45 -0.09
CA LEU A 217 -24.76 -8.29 -0.02
C LEU A 217 -24.17 -9.02 1.19
N ASN A 218 -24.74 -8.87 2.39
CA ASN A 218 -24.26 -9.61 3.57
C ASN A 218 -24.42 -11.13 3.41
N GLU A 219 -25.45 -11.60 2.69
CA GLU A 219 -25.66 -13.01 2.36
C GLU A 219 -24.54 -13.56 1.46
N TYR A 220 -24.23 -12.90 0.33
CA TYR A 220 -23.13 -13.30 -0.57
C TYR A 220 -21.75 -13.30 0.10
N PHE A 221 -21.58 -12.52 1.16
CA PHE A 221 -20.36 -12.43 1.97
C PHE A 221 -20.50 -13.09 3.35
N SER A 222 -21.46 -14.00 3.52
CA SER A 222 -21.68 -14.82 4.72
C SER A 222 -20.91 -16.15 4.65
N PRO A 223 -20.79 -16.91 5.77
CA PRO A 223 -20.22 -18.26 5.78
C PRO A 223 -20.94 -19.28 4.89
N TRP A 224 -22.16 -19.00 4.42
CA TRP A 224 -22.86 -19.85 3.47
C TRP A 224 -22.27 -19.78 2.05
N TYR A 225 -21.66 -18.65 1.69
CA TYR A 225 -21.08 -18.39 0.37
C TYR A 225 -19.55 -18.36 0.41
N ALA A 226 -18.94 -17.59 1.31
CA ALA A 226 -17.49 -17.54 1.47
C ALA A 226 -16.96 -18.83 2.11
N GLU A 227 -15.87 -19.38 1.58
CA GLU A 227 -15.16 -20.53 2.17
C GLU A 227 -14.36 -20.12 3.41
N HIS A 228 -13.89 -18.87 3.43
CA HIS A 228 -13.26 -18.28 4.59
C HIS A 228 -13.54 -16.78 4.65
N MET A 229 -13.93 -16.34 5.84
CA MET A 229 -14.05 -14.93 6.19
C MET A 229 -12.78 -14.53 6.94
N GLY A 230 -11.93 -13.72 6.32
CA GLY A 230 -10.78 -13.14 7.00
C GLY A 230 -11.23 -12.24 8.16
N VAL A 231 -10.36 -12.06 9.15
CA VAL A 231 -10.59 -11.08 10.22
C VAL A 231 -10.54 -9.66 9.66
N ILE A 232 -11.27 -8.73 10.31
CA ILE A 232 -11.12 -7.31 9.99
C ILE A 232 -9.74 -6.86 10.46
N LYS A 233 -9.02 -6.14 9.59
CA LYS A 233 -7.66 -5.64 9.82
C LYS A 233 -7.64 -4.11 9.77
N VAL A 234 -6.64 -3.51 10.42
CA VAL A 234 -6.37 -2.07 10.42
C VAL A 234 -5.01 -1.82 9.76
N ALA A 235 -4.90 -0.95 8.75
CA ALA A 235 -3.65 -0.71 8.03
C ALA A 235 -2.49 -0.24 8.93
N SER A 236 -2.78 0.58 9.95
CA SER A 236 -1.78 0.99 10.94
C SER A 236 -1.34 -0.11 11.92
N GLY A 237 -2.12 -1.19 12.02
CA GLY A 237 -1.95 -2.22 13.05
C GLY A 237 -2.50 -1.87 14.43
N ASN A 238 -3.20 -0.75 14.59
CA ASN A 238 -3.82 -0.35 15.86
C ASN A 238 -4.83 -1.40 16.35
N LYS A 239 -4.41 -2.25 17.29
CA LYS A 239 -5.21 -3.36 17.83
C LYS A 239 -6.46 -2.93 18.57
N THR A 240 -6.48 -1.75 19.17
CA THR A 240 -7.69 -1.19 19.81
C THR A 240 -8.77 -0.91 18.77
N VAL A 241 -8.40 -0.39 17.59
CA VAL A 241 -9.32 -0.20 16.46
C VAL A 241 -9.71 -1.54 15.82
N GLU A 242 -8.79 -2.50 15.72
CA GLU A 242 -9.05 -3.86 15.18
C GLU A 242 -10.08 -4.63 16.02
N ASN A 243 -9.91 -4.57 17.35
CA ASN A 243 -10.83 -5.17 18.32
C ASN A 243 -12.17 -4.42 18.38
N TRP A 244 -12.17 -3.09 18.28
CA TRP A 244 -13.41 -2.31 18.18
C TRP A 244 -14.20 -2.67 16.92
N ALA A 245 -13.55 -2.75 15.77
CA ALA A 245 -14.19 -3.12 14.51
C ALA A 245 -14.76 -4.54 14.57
N THR A 246 -13.98 -5.52 15.06
CA THR A 246 -14.40 -6.93 15.16
C THR A 246 -15.56 -7.15 16.16
N SER A 247 -15.68 -6.28 17.17
CA SER A 247 -16.76 -6.35 18.16
C SER A 247 -18.01 -5.53 17.81
N LYS A 248 -17.90 -4.46 16.99
CA LYS A 248 -19.03 -3.59 16.62
C LYS A 248 -19.54 -3.75 15.20
N LEU A 249 -18.68 -4.13 14.24
CA LEU A 249 -19.08 -4.40 12.86
C LEU A 249 -19.48 -5.88 12.72
N ARG A 250 -20.58 -6.25 13.39
CA ARG A 250 -21.09 -7.62 13.44
C ARG A 250 -22.45 -7.72 12.75
N HIS A 251 -22.62 -8.74 11.90
CA HIS A 251 -23.90 -9.08 11.29
C HIS A 251 -24.52 -10.27 12.03
N ASN A 252 -25.78 -10.12 12.44
CA ASN A 252 -26.56 -11.17 13.09
C ASN A 252 -27.34 -11.95 12.02
N TYR A 253 -26.94 -13.19 11.77
CA TYR A 253 -27.74 -14.16 11.02
C TYR A 253 -28.48 -15.06 12.01
N PHE A 254 -29.57 -15.71 11.56
CA PHE A 254 -30.60 -16.33 12.43
C PHE A 254 -30.06 -17.16 13.62
N ILE A 255 -28.98 -17.93 13.41
CA ILE A 255 -28.35 -18.80 14.42
C ILE A 255 -26.88 -18.45 14.73
N PHE A 256 -26.28 -17.43 14.10
CA PHE A 256 -24.89 -17.06 14.37
C PHE A 256 -24.56 -15.60 14.03
N THR A 257 -23.56 -15.04 14.73
CA THR A 257 -23.09 -13.66 14.52
C THR A 257 -21.63 -13.64 14.07
N TYR A 258 -21.35 -12.97 12.95
CA TYR A 258 -20.00 -12.88 12.36
C TYR A 258 -19.53 -11.42 12.19
N PRO A 259 -18.21 -11.15 12.30
CA PRO A 259 -17.65 -9.84 11.99
C PRO A 259 -17.61 -9.63 10.46
N THR A 260 -18.13 -8.49 10.00
CA THR A 260 -18.06 -8.09 8.59
C THR A 260 -17.97 -6.58 8.45
N LEU A 261 -16.95 -6.11 7.72
CA LEU A 261 -16.75 -4.70 7.40
C LEU A 261 -17.94 -4.13 6.61
N LEU A 262 -18.67 -4.98 5.87
CA LEU A 262 -19.87 -4.60 5.13
C LEU A 262 -20.99 -4.04 6.02
N LYS A 263 -21.03 -4.37 7.33
CA LYS A 263 -22.03 -3.80 8.25
C LYS A 263 -21.91 -2.28 8.40
N SER A 264 -20.75 -1.71 8.11
CA SER A 264 -20.54 -0.24 8.10
C SER A 264 -21.02 0.45 6.81
N LYS A 265 -21.32 -0.28 5.74
CA LYS A 265 -21.93 0.27 4.51
C LYS A 265 -23.38 0.66 4.83
N GLY A 266 -23.68 1.97 4.80
CA GLY A 266 -25.03 2.48 5.02
C GLY A 266 -25.42 2.79 6.48
N ASP A 267 -24.47 2.72 7.43
CA ASP A 267 -24.70 3.15 8.82
C ASP A 267 -23.90 4.44 9.15
N PRO A 268 -24.54 5.63 9.11
CA PRO A 268 -23.88 6.89 9.43
C PRO A 268 -23.36 7.00 10.87
N ARG A 269 -23.91 6.23 11.82
CA ARG A 269 -23.47 6.24 13.23
C ARG A 269 -22.17 5.46 13.38
N LEU A 270 -22.07 4.28 12.75
CA LEU A 270 -20.82 3.52 12.67
C LEU A 270 -19.75 4.29 11.89
N LEU A 271 -20.09 4.92 10.75
CA LEU A 271 -19.17 5.75 9.98
C LEU A 271 -18.69 6.98 10.77
N SER A 272 -19.58 7.70 11.45
CA SER A 272 -19.20 8.81 12.34
C SER A 272 -18.22 8.34 13.43
N LYS A 273 -18.46 7.17 14.03
CA LYS A 273 -17.53 6.62 15.04
C LYS A 273 -16.19 6.20 14.43
N LEU A 274 -16.19 5.58 13.25
CA LEU A 274 -14.99 5.21 12.50
C LEU A 274 -14.16 6.43 12.09
N ASN A 275 -14.78 7.55 11.74
CA ASN A 275 -14.11 8.83 11.50
C ASN A 275 -13.42 9.40 12.75
N SER A 276 -13.80 8.99 13.98
CA SER A 276 -13.04 9.32 15.20
C SER A 276 -11.87 8.37 15.49
N LEU A 277 -11.91 7.14 14.94
CA LEU A 277 -10.95 6.08 15.22
C LEU A 277 -9.84 5.97 14.18
N LEU A 278 -10.16 6.11 12.89
CA LEU A 278 -9.21 6.02 11.78
C LEU A 278 -8.39 7.32 11.66
N LYS A 279 -7.39 7.47 12.54
CA LYS A 279 -6.50 8.65 12.64
C LYS A 279 -5.44 8.66 11.52
N LYS A 280 -4.42 9.52 11.64
CA LYS A 280 -3.26 9.60 10.72
C LYS A 280 -2.16 8.65 11.21
N GLU A 281 -2.35 7.35 11.00
CA GLU A 281 -1.52 6.29 11.60
C GLU A 281 -0.84 5.38 10.56
N ALA A 282 -1.23 5.47 9.29
CA ALA A 282 -0.76 4.66 8.18
C ALA A 282 -0.52 5.50 6.92
N ILE A 283 0.29 4.99 5.99
CA ILE A 283 0.31 5.43 4.60
C ILE A 283 -0.75 4.61 3.85
N LEU A 284 -1.58 5.29 3.07
CA LEU A 284 -2.66 4.68 2.27
C LEU A 284 -2.35 4.69 0.76
N GLY A 285 -1.36 5.46 0.33
CA GLY A 285 -0.83 5.46 -1.03
C GLY A 285 0.46 6.26 -1.14
N MET A 286 1.29 5.98 -2.14
CA MET A 286 2.62 6.58 -2.32
C MET A 286 3.09 6.53 -3.78
N GLU A 287 3.80 7.55 -4.23
CA GLU A 287 4.48 7.60 -5.53
C GLU A 287 5.98 7.83 -5.30
N MET A 288 6.80 6.83 -5.64
CA MET A 288 8.27 6.90 -5.61
C MET A 288 8.82 7.16 -7.01
N ARG A 289 9.83 8.03 -7.12
CA ARG A 289 10.49 8.36 -8.39
C ARG A 289 12.00 8.19 -8.34
N SER A 290 12.59 7.85 -9.47
CA SER A 290 14.00 7.53 -9.65
C SER A 290 14.89 8.75 -9.38
N LEU A 291 16.01 8.54 -8.67
CA LEU A 291 17.04 9.56 -8.50
C LEU A 291 17.80 9.86 -9.81
N GLY A 292 17.64 9.06 -10.86
CA GLY A 292 18.12 9.40 -12.21
C GLY A 292 17.54 10.74 -12.70
N ALA A 293 16.35 11.12 -12.24
CA ALA A 293 15.72 12.40 -12.56
C ALA A 293 16.48 13.64 -12.03
N VAL A 294 17.45 13.48 -11.12
CA VAL A 294 18.26 14.60 -10.59
C VAL A 294 19.66 14.71 -11.21
N ILE A 295 20.08 13.74 -12.04
CA ILE A 295 21.41 13.74 -12.65
C ILE A 295 21.43 14.70 -13.84
N LYS A 296 22.30 15.73 -13.78
CA LYS A 296 22.38 16.80 -14.81
C LYS A 296 22.90 16.31 -16.16
N GLU A 297 23.92 15.44 -16.14
CA GLU A 297 24.63 15.00 -17.34
C GLU A 297 23.84 13.87 -18.04
N PRO A 298 23.41 14.04 -19.32
CA PRO A 298 22.55 13.07 -19.98
C PRO A 298 23.12 11.65 -20.10
N SER A 299 24.42 11.53 -20.36
CA SER A 299 25.11 10.23 -20.48
C SER A 299 25.12 9.49 -19.14
N LYS A 300 25.50 10.18 -18.06
CA LYS A 300 25.48 9.65 -16.69
C LYS A 300 24.08 9.32 -16.20
N LYS A 301 23.09 10.16 -16.53
CA LYS A 301 21.68 9.88 -16.26
C LYS A 301 21.24 8.58 -16.93
N LYS A 302 21.48 8.44 -18.24
CA LYS A 302 21.12 7.24 -19.00
C LYS A 302 21.79 5.99 -18.45
N TRP A 303 23.07 6.08 -18.10
CA TRP A 303 23.82 4.99 -17.47
C TRP A 303 23.23 4.58 -16.10
N PHE A 304 22.89 5.55 -15.25
CA PHE A 304 22.22 5.29 -13.97
C PHE A 304 20.86 4.59 -14.16
N GLU A 305 20.03 5.10 -15.09
CA GLU A 305 18.71 4.54 -15.37
C GLU A 305 18.79 3.14 -15.98
N GLU A 306 19.75 2.87 -16.87
CA GLU A 306 20.03 1.53 -17.41
C GLU A 306 20.50 0.55 -16.34
N VAL A 307 21.42 0.94 -15.45
CA VAL A 307 21.88 0.06 -14.37
C VAL A 307 20.76 -0.20 -13.36
N LEU A 308 19.96 0.82 -13.01
CA LEU A 308 18.83 0.68 -12.10
C LEU A 308 17.73 -0.23 -12.68
N ASP A 309 17.32 -0.03 -13.93
CA ASP A 309 16.35 -0.86 -14.63
C ASP A 309 16.77 -2.34 -14.70
N ASN A 310 18.03 -2.60 -15.08
CA ASN A 310 18.58 -3.96 -15.06
C ASN A 310 18.62 -4.57 -13.65
N PHE A 311 19.01 -3.79 -12.63
CA PHE A 311 19.03 -4.27 -11.25
C PHE A 311 17.62 -4.62 -10.74
N LEU A 312 16.61 -3.80 -11.04
CA LEU A 312 15.22 -4.04 -10.66
C LEU A 312 14.60 -5.22 -11.43
N LYS A 313 14.95 -5.43 -12.70
CA LYS A 313 14.49 -6.59 -13.49
C LYS A 313 15.14 -7.90 -13.05
N LEU A 314 16.43 -7.88 -12.72
CA LEU A 314 17.11 -9.02 -12.08
C LEU A 314 16.48 -9.33 -10.73
N TRP A 315 16.14 -8.30 -9.94
CA TRP A 315 15.45 -8.44 -8.67
C TRP A 315 14.06 -9.09 -8.83
N ASP A 316 13.22 -8.55 -9.71
CA ASP A 316 11.87 -9.07 -10.01
C ASP A 316 11.88 -10.49 -10.60
N SER A 317 13.02 -10.98 -11.09
CA SER A 317 13.20 -12.32 -11.68
C SER A 317 13.78 -13.35 -10.72
N ASN A 318 14.39 -12.94 -9.60
CA ASN A 318 15.00 -13.84 -8.61
C ASN A 318 14.13 -14.07 -7.35
N LEU A 319 12.88 -13.55 -7.36
CA LEU A 319 11.93 -13.54 -6.24
C LEU A 319 10.49 -13.83 -6.69
#